data_AF-A0A7Y6Z196-F1
#
_entry.id   AF-A0A7Y6Z196-F1
#
_cell.length_a   1.000
_cell.length_b   1.000
_cell.length_c   1.000
_cell.angle_alpha   90.00
_cell.angle_beta   90.00
_cell.angle_gamma   90.00
#
_symmetry.space_group_name_H-M   'P 1'
#
loop_
_entity.id
_entity.type
_entity.pdbx_description
1 polymer ?
#
loop_
_entity_poly.entity_id
_entity_poly.type
_entity_poly.pdbx_seq_one_letter_code
_entity_poly.pdbx_strand_id
1 'polypeptide(L)'
;MRVKARVQGDIVTVQLFLSHPMTPGRLCGADVGAADFIQELEVRYDGERIFSADLSDALARDPFVRFRFQGARGGRLEVLWRDNQGQDRHEVHTL
;
A
#
# COMPACT_ATOMS: atom_id res chain seq x y z
N MET A 1 -6.24 1.84 6.98
CA MET A 1 -5.17 2.45 6.17
C MET A 1 -5.01 3.89 6.62
N ARG A 2 -3.78 4.40 6.60
CA ARG A 2 -3.48 5.80 6.83
C ARG A 2 -2.44 6.25 5.82
N VAL A 3 -2.73 7.32 5.11
CA VAL A 3 -1.81 7.95 4.16
C VAL A 3 -1.22 9.21 4.81
N LYS A 4 0.10 9.37 4.71
CA LYS A 4 0.77 10.65 4.98
C LYS A 4 1.59 11.02 3.77
N ALA A 5 1.39 12.23 3.25
CA ALA A 5 2.22 12.76 2.20
C ALA A 5 2.88 14.07 2.65
N ARG A 6 4.11 14.28 2.21
CA ARG A 6 4.86 15.50 2.46
C ARG A 6 5.51 15.99 1.18
N VAL A 7 5.20 17.22 0.80
CA VAL A 7 5.76 17.87 -0.38
C VAL A 7 6.96 18.72 0.04
N GLN A 8 8.09 18.56 -0.64
CA GLN A 8 9.29 19.38 -0.45
C GLN A 8 9.88 19.75 -1.82
N GLY A 9 9.63 20.99 -2.25
CA GLY A 9 9.91 21.40 -3.63
C GLY A 9 9.08 20.55 -4.61
N ASP A 10 9.77 19.88 -5.54
CA ASP A 10 9.16 19.03 -6.58
C ASP A 10 9.16 17.54 -6.19
N ILE A 11 9.48 17.21 -4.94
CA ILE A 11 9.51 15.83 -4.45
C ILE A 11 8.40 15.63 -3.42
N VAL A 12 7.56 14.61 -3.68
CA VAL A 12 6.54 14.15 -2.75
C VAL A 12 7.04 12.88 -2.08
N THR A 13 7.10 12.89 -0.74
CA THR A 13 7.33 11.69 0.07
C THR A 13 6.00 11.16 0.57
N VAL A 14 5.64 9.93 0.18
CA VAL A 14 4.42 9.25 0.62
C VAL A 14 4.79 8.15 1.61
N GLN A 15 4.03 8.08 2.69
CA GLN A 15 4.09 7.05 3.72
C GLN A 15 2.71 6.42 3.84
N LEU A 16 2.62 5.15 3.46
CA LEU A 16 1.41 4.33 3.54
C LEU A 16 1.52 3.40 4.74
N PHE A 17 0.52 3.46 5.61
CA PHE A 17 0.34 2.54 6.71
C PHE A 17 -0.89 1.68 6.40
N LEU A 18 -0.67 0.48 5.91
CA LEU A 18 -1.72 -0.45 5.53
C LEU A 18 -2.12 -1.23 6.79
N SER A 19 -3.21 -0.82 7.46
CA SER A 19 -3.72 -1.52 8.64
C SER A 19 -4.31 -2.87 8.24
N HIS A 20 -3.48 -3.91 8.18
CA HIS A 20 -3.81 -5.24 7.68
C HIS A 20 -3.11 -6.34 8.50
N PRO A 21 -3.80 -7.44 8.84
CA PRO A 21 -3.25 -8.50 9.68
C PRO A 21 -2.03 -9.21 9.07
N MET A 22 -2.00 -9.37 7.73
CA MET A 22 -0.94 -10.09 6.98
C MET A 22 -0.65 -11.45 7.60
N THR A 23 -1.67 -12.29 7.70
CA THR A 23 -1.57 -13.63 8.27
C THR A 23 -0.94 -14.58 7.25
N PRO A 24 0.23 -15.16 7.52
CA PRO A 24 0.83 -16.14 6.62
C PRO A 24 0.07 -17.46 6.66
N GLY A 25 -0.02 -18.15 5.52
CA GLY A 25 -0.62 -19.48 5.48
C GLY A 25 0.29 -20.58 6.05
N ARG A 26 1.60 -20.32 6.13
CA ARG A 26 2.58 -21.22 6.75
C ARG A 26 3.46 -20.49 7.74
N LEU A 27 3.72 -21.14 8.87
CA LEU A 27 4.65 -20.68 9.88
C LEU A 27 5.61 -21.81 10.26
N CYS A 28 6.91 -21.60 10.10
CA CYS A 28 7.94 -22.60 10.40
C CYS A 28 7.68 -23.99 9.78
N GLY A 29 7.11 -24.03 8.57
CA GLY A 29 6.81 -25.28 7.85
C GLY A 29 5.51 -25.97 8.26
N ALA A 30 4.80 -25.48 9.28
CA ALA A 30 3.46 -25.93 9.63
C ALA A 30 2.40 -25.11 8.88
N ASP A 31 1.34 -25.79 8.44
CA ASP A 31 0.14 -25.15 7.90
C ASP A 31 -0.66 -24.54 9.07
N VAL A 32 -0.91 -23.23 9.00
CA VAL A 32 -1.61 -22.46 10.04
C VAL A 32 -2.97 -21.94 9.57
N GLY A 33 -3.40 -22.32 8.37
CA GLY A 33 -4.72 -22.02 7.82
C GLY A 33 -4.66 -21.14 6.57
N ALA A 34 -5.79 -20.48 6.27
CA ALA A 34 -5.90 -19.62 5.10
C ALA A 34 -5.00 -18.39 5.27
N ALA A 35 -4.08 -18.19 4.32
CA ALA A 35 -3.31 -16.96 4.25
C ALA A 35 -4.26 -15.77 4.05
N ASP A 36 -3.96 -14.66 4.70
CA ASP A 36 -4.70 -13.40 4.58
C ASP A 36 -3.69 -12.27 4.43
N PHE A 37 -3.42 -11.88 3.19
CA PHE A 37 -2.41 -10.90 2.85
C PHE A 37 -2.85 -10.02 1.70
N ILE A 38 -2.36 -8.78 1.71
CA ILE A 38 -2.50 -7.87 0.58
C ILE A 38 -1.71 -8.47 -0.58
N GLN A 39 -2.34 -8.66 -1.74
CA GLN A 39 -1.72 -9.20 -2.95
C GLN A 39 -1.20 -8.09 -3.86
N GLU A 40 -2.01 -7.04 -4.03
CA GLU A 40 -1.75 -5.97 -4.99
C GLU A 40 -1.86 -4.63 -4.26
N LEU A 41 -0.86 -3.77 -4.47
CA LEU A 41 -0.86 -2.37 -4.04
C LEU A 41 -0.57 -1.49 -5.26
N GLU A 42 -1.43 -0.52 -5.50
CA GLU A 42 -1.32 0.44 -6.58
C GLU A 42 -1.45 1.86 -6.02
N VAL A 43 -0.60 2.78 -6.49
CA VAL A 43 -0.72 4.21 -6.21
C VAL A 43 -0.74 4.98 -7.51
N ARG A 44 -1.74 5.85 -7.64
CA ARG A 44 -1.89 6.78 -8.74
C ARG A 44 -1.72 8.21 -8.27
N TYR A 45 -1.17 9.05 -9.13
CA TYR A 45 -1.08 10.49 -8.93
C TYR A 45 -1.65 11.19 -10.15
N ASP A 46 -2.66 12.03 -9.95
CA ASP A 46 -3.42 12.71 -11.01
C ASP A 46 -3.90 11.77 -12.13
N GLY A 47 -4.26 10.53 -11.75
CA GLY A 47 -4.73 9.49 -12.65
C GLY A 47 -3.64 8.59 -13.26
N GLU A 48 -2.36 8.95 -13.14
CA GLU A 48 -1.23 8.15 -13.63
C GLU A 48 -0.75 7.17 -12.55
N ARG A 49 -0.51 5.90 -12.92
CA ARG A 49 0.07 4.90 -12.02
C ARG A 49 1.56 5.20 -11.79
N ILE A 50 1.88 5.70 -10.60
CA ILE A 50 3.25 6.04 -10.19
C ILE A 50 3.94 4.92 -9.40
N PHE A 51 3.15 4.01 -8.82
CA PHE A 51 3.67 2.89 -8.04
C PHE A 51 2.75 1.69 -8.16
N SER A 52 3.33 0.51 -8.30
CA SER A 52 2.65 -0.77 -8.18
C SER A 52 3.57 -1.76 -7.50
N ALA A 53 3.03 -2.57 -6.59
CA ALA A 53 3.76 -3.63 -5.93
C ALA A 53 2.86 -4.83 -5.73
N ASP A 54 3.38 -5.99 -6.11
CA ASP A 54 2.83 -7.28 -5.73
C ASP A 54 3.42 -7.69 -4.40
N LEU A 55 2.55 -7.94 -3.45
CA LEU A 55 2.87 -8.26 -2.08
C LEU A 55 2.59 -9.75 -1.83
N SER A 56 3.27 -10.32 -0.84
CA SER A 56 3.16 -11.74 -0.49
C SER A 56 2.88 -11.92 1.00
N ASP A 57 2.51 -13.14 1.37
CA ASP A 57 2.28 -13.58 2.73
C ASP A 57 3.56 -13.56 3.61
N ALA A 58 4.73 -13.31 3.02
CA ALA A 58 5.99 -13.11 3.71
C ALA A 58 6.14 -11.73 4.37
N LEU A 59 5.20 -10.81 4.16
CA LEU A 59 5.24 -9.48 4.77
C LEU A 59 4.65 -9.48 6.18
N ALA A 60 5.21 -8.64 7.04
CA ALA A 60 4.75 -8.50 8.41
C ALA A 60 3.41 -7.75 8.49
N ARG A 61 2.73 -7.94 9.64
CA ARG A 61 1.55 -7.17 10.04
C ARG A 61 1.79 -5.66 9.89
N ASP A 62 0.73 -4.96 9.50
CA ASP A 62 0.70 -3.52 9.27
C ASP A 62 1.79 -3.04 8.28
N PRO A 63 1.77 -3.47 7.00
CA PRO A 63 2.79 -3.11 6.04
C PRO A 63 2.99 -1.59 5.96
N PHE A 64 4.25 -1.19 6.08
CA PHE A 64 4.68 0.19 5.91
C PHE A 64 5.40 0.34 4.58
N VAL A 65 4.83 1.13 3.69
CA VAL A 65 5.43 1.44 2.38
C VAL A 65 5.77 2.92 2.34
N ARG A 66 7.03 3.23 2.06
CA ARG A 66 7.50 4.60 1.86
C ARG A 66 8.23 4.72 0.54
N PHE A 67 7.74 5.61 -0.30
CA PHE A 67 8.39 5.94 -1.56
C PHE A 67 8.39 7.46 -1.78
N ARG A 68 9.19 7.89 -2.74
CA ARG A 68 9.28 9.27 -3.17
C ARG A 68 9.10 9.31 -4.66
N PHE A 69 8.39 10.32 -5.14
CA PHE A 69 8.23 10.56 -6.57
C PHE A 69 8.29 12.06 -6.84
N GLN A 70 8.52 12.41 -8.10
CA GLN A 70 8.51 13.80 -8.54
C GLN A 70 7.05 14.22 -8.75
N GLY A 71 6.61 15.25 -8.03
CA GLY A 71 5.23 15.70 -8.04
C GLY A 71 5.07 17.06 -7.38
N ALA A 72 3.90 17.67 -7.58
CA ALA A 72 3.61 18.99 -7.08
C ALA A 72 2.50 18.97 -6.02
N ARG A 73 2.44 20.06 -5.26
CA ARG A 73 1.38 20.31 -4.28
C ARG A 73 0.02 20.48 -4.98
N GLY A 74 -1.04 19.97 -4.38
CA GLY A 74 -2.41 20.03 -4.93
C GLY A 74 -2.81 18.89 -5.85
N GLY A 75 -1.89 18.00 -6.22
CA GLY A 75 -2.26 16.80 -6.99
C GLY A 75 -3.01 15.76 -6.15
N ARG A 76 -3.76 14.90 -6.84
CA ARG A 76 -4.60 13.86 -6.26
C ARG A 76 -3.84 12.54 -6.21
N LEU A 77 -3.59 12.05 -5.00
CA LEU A 77 -2.98 10.74 -4.76
C LEU A 77 -4.09 9.72 -4.47
N GLU A 78 -4.16 8.65 -5.25
CA GLU A 78 -5.12 7.55 -5.08
C GLU A 78 -4.35 6.28 -4.73
N VAL A 79 -4.66 5.68 -3.58
CA VAL A 79 -4.03 4.46 -3.09
C VAL A 79 -5.06 3.35 -3.11
N LEU A 80 -4.78 2.28 -3.84
CA LEU A 80 -5.62 1.11 -3.98
C LEU A 80 -4.84 -0.12 -3.54
N TRP A 81 -5.44 -0.97 -2.72
CA TRP A 81 -4.89 -2.28 -2.47
C TRP A 81 -5.98 -3.34 -2.42
N ARG A 82 -5.60 -4.57 -2.75
CA ARG A 82 -6.48 -5.75 -2.74
C ARG A 82 -5.81 -6.91 -2.04
N ASP A 83 -6.54 -7.61 -1.17
CA ASP A 83 -6.10 -8.84 -0.52
C ASP A 83 -6.50 -10.10 -1.30
N ASN A 84 -6.10 -11.26 -0.80
CA ASN A 84 -6.41 -12.57 -1.37
C ASN A 84 -7.78 -13.13 -0.97
N GLN A 85 -8.46 -12.47 -0.02
CA GLN A 85 -9.81 -12.81 0.43
C GLN A 85 -10.88 -12.00 -0.33
N GLY A 86 -10.46 -11.15 -1.26
CA GLY A 86 -11.34 -10.31 -2.09
C GLY A 86 -11.73 -8.98 -1.46
N GLN A 87 -11.15 -8.60 -0.32
CA GLN A 87 -11.29 -7.25 0.21
C GLN A 87 -10.34 -6.33 -0.54
N ASP A 88 -10.84 -5.14 -0.81
CA ASP A 88 -10.04 -4.04 -1.31
C ASP A 88 -10.24 -2.81 -0.43
N ARG A 89 -9.25 -1.92 -0.45
CA ARG A 89 -9.46 -0.55 -0.05
C ARG A 89 -8.95 0.39 -1.10
N HIS A 90 -9.70 1.46 -1.23
CA HIS A 90 -9.34 2.63 -1.99
C HIS A 90 -9.40 3.87 -1.09
N GLU A 91 -8.32 4.65 -1.08
CA GLU A 91 -8.26 5.92 -0.36
C GLU A 91 -7.66 7.01 -1.26
N VAL A 92 -8.28 8.18 -1.22
CA VAL A 92 -7.88 9.34 -2.02
C VAL A 92 -7.37 10.41 -1.06
N HIS A 93 -6.20 10.97 -1.36
CA HIS A 93 -5.56 12.00 -0.56
C HIS A 93 -5.08 13.14 -1.46
N THR A 94 -5.34 14.38 -1.06
CA THR A 94 -4.83 15.56 -1.77
C THR A 94 -3.52 16.02 -1.15
N LEU A 95 -2.50 16.31 -1.97
CA LEU A 95 -1.15 16.69 -1.55
C LEU A 95 -0.95 18.16 -1.16
#